data_AF-A0A0K6I0H0-F1
#
_entry.id   AF-A0A0K6I0H0-F1
#
_cell.length_a   1.000
_cell.length_b   1.000
_cell.length_c   1.000
_cell.angle_alpha   90.00
_cell.angle_beta   90.00
_cell.angle_gamma   90.00
#
_symmetry.space_group_name_H-M   'P 1'
#
loop_
_entity.id
_entity.type
_entity.pdbx_description
1 polymer ?
#
loop_
_entity_poly.entity_id
_entity_poly.type
_entity_poly.pdbx_seq_one_letter_code
_entity_poly.pdbx_strand_id
1 'polypeptide(L)'
;MRLSFILRAVVVTLAATACPVTGWISIESNSRLQKYSLASARVKTMQALSDIPANANADRGLITLLLDSENAAERSREADVAKSRQPADVAFTKALDAAAELAALEPANAAAADIVKKSQADWLQMRAANDRLVFSAPLEQRRKASQDTFAASANMNKTVLDAIDREMEIPAEVDGEVRQIRGENVEEAAAGTVKVSRNITDVNEAAELTGHIARDVVSASNGISSQAEELKGKVESFVRRVRAG
;
A
#
# COMPACT_ATOMS: atom_id res chain seq x y z
N MET A 1 50.73 -59.62 -9.53
CA MET A 1 49.43 -59.02 -9.18
C MET A 1 48.79 -58.47 -10.45
N ARG A 2 47.57 -58.89 -10.81
CA ARG A 2 46.95 -58.48 -12.08
C ARG A 2 46.40 -57.05 -11.97
N LEU A 3 46.92 -56.13 -12.79
CA LEU A 3 46.56 -54.71 -12.85
C LEU A 3 45.04 -54.45 -12.91
N SER A 4 44.29 -55.39 -13.50
CA SER A 4 42.82 -55.36 -13.58
C SER A 4 42.11 -55.44 -12.23
N PHE A 5 42.71 -56.08 -11.22
CA PHE A 5 42.13 -56.18 -9.88
C PHE A 5 42.26 -54.86 -9.11
N ILE A 6 43.43 -54.20 -9.22
CA ILE A 6 43.71 -52.90 -8.60
C ILE A 6 42.80 -51.83 -9.20
N LEU A 7 42.66 -51.81 -10.53
CA LEU A 7 41.79 -50.85 -11.22
C LEU A 7 40.33 -50.98 -10.78
N ARG A 8 39.81 -52.20 -10.64
CA ARG A 8 38.44 -52.44 -10.16
C ARG A 8 38.25 -52.01 -8.71
N ALA A 9 39.23 -52.29 -7.84
CA ALA A 9 39.17 -51.86 -6.44
C ALA A 9 39.15 -50.33 -6.32
N VAL A 10 40.01 -49.63 -7.08
CA VAL A 10 40.09 -48.16 -7.11
C VAL A 10 38.78 -47.53 -7.59
N VAL A 11 38.19 -48.05 -8.67
CA VAL A 11 36.91 -47.55 -9.21
C VAL A 11 35.78 -47.72 -8.19
N VAL A 12 35.71 -48.87 -7.50
CA VAL A 12 34.69 -49.12 -6.47
C VAL A 12 34.85 -48.16 -5.29
N THR A 13 36.08 -47.92 -4.81
CA THR A 13 36.32 -46.97 -3.71
C THR A 13 36.05 -45.51 -4.10
N LEU A 14 36.37 -45.11 -5.34
CA LEU A 14 36.03 -43.78 -5.85
C LEU A 14 34.52 -43.61 -5.98
N ALA A 15 33.80 -44.60 -6.51
CA ALA A 15 32.34 -44.55 -6.59
C ALA A 15 31.67 -44.52 -5.21
N ALA A 16 32.18 -45.32 -4.26
CA ALA A 16 31.66 -45.41 -2.90
C ALA A 16 31.86 -44.12 -2.09
N THR A 17 32.84 -43.28 -2.44
CA THR A 17 33.09 -41.98 -1.77
C THR A 17 32.49 -40.81 -2.53
N ALA A 18 32.47 -40.86 -3.86
CA ALA A 18 31.89 -39.82 -4.69
C ALA A 18 30.37 -39.72 -4.52
N CYS A 19 29.64 -40.85 -4.54
CA CYS A 19 28.17 -40.83 -4.45
C CYS A 19 27.62 -40.26 -3.12
N PRO A 20 28.17 -40.60 -1.93
CA PRO A 20 27.72 -39.98 -0.69
C PRO A 20 28.05 -38.49 -0.61
N VAL A 21 29.23 -38.08 -1.09
CA VAL A 21 29.65 -36.67 -1.09
C VAL A 21 28.76 -35.85 -2.03
N THR A 22 28.47 -36.35 -3.23
CA THR A 22 27.54 -35.65 -4.15
C THR A 22 26.12 -35.62 -3.63
N GLY A 23 25.67 -36.69 -2.95
CA GLY A 23 24.38 -36.74 -2.28
C GLY A 23 24.27 -35.71 -1.15
N TRP A 24 25.28 -35.62 -0.30
CA TRP A 24 25.35 -34.64 0.79
C TRP A 24 25.38 -33.20 0.28
N ILE A 25 26.25 -32.90 -0.69
CA ILE A 25 26.33 -31.58 -1.34
C ILE A 25 24.98 -31.21 -1.98
N SER A 26 24.29 -32.16 -2.60
CA SER A 26 22.99 -31.92 -3.24
C SER A 26 21.90 -31.60 -2.22
N ILE A 27 21.85 -32.32 -1.09
CA ILE A 27 20.89 -32.04 0.00
C ILE A 27 21.15 -30.66 0.59
N GLU A 28 22.41 -30.34 0.88
CA GLU A 28 22.76 -29.06 1.49
C GLU A 28 22.50 -27.90 0.53
N SER A 29 22.89 -28.04 -0.74
CA SER A 29 22.59 -27.06 -1.80
C SER A 29 21.08 -26.83 -1.94
N ASN A 30 20.28 -27.90 -1.96
CA ASN A 30 18.83 -27.79 -2.07
C ASN A 30 18.22 -27.08 -0.84
N SER A 31 18.72 -27.37 0.37
CA SER A 31 18.27 -26.70 1.60
C SER A 31 18.62 -25.20 1.60
N ARG A 32 19.81 -24.84 1.11
CA ARG A 32 20.25 -23.44 0.96
C ARG A 32 19.35 -22.72 -0.04
N LEU A 33 19.11 -23.33 -1.22
CA LEU A 33 18.24 -22.75 -2.25
C LEU A 33 16.81 -22.49 -1.76
N GLN A 34 16.23 -23.41 -0.99
CA GLN A 34 14.90 -23.21 -0.38
C GLN A 34 14.89 -22.05 0.63
N LYS A 35 15.94 -21.91 1.46
CA LYS A 35 16.06 -20.79 2.40
C LYS A 35 16.19 -19.44 1.66
N TYR A 36 16.94 -19.42 0.55
CA TYR A 36 17.08 -18.22 -0.29
C TYR A 36 15.78 -17.87 -1.02
N SER A 37 15.08 -18.84 -1.61
CA SER A 37 13.81 -18.59 -2.29
C SER A 37 12.77 -18.02 -1.34
N LEU A 38 12.70 -18.57 -0.12
CA LEU A 38 11.83 -18.05 0.93
C LEU A 38 12.20 -16.62 1.36
N ALA A 39 13.49 -16.35 1.57
CA ALA A 39 13.96 -15.00 1.90
C ALA A 39 13.60 -13.97 0.81
N SER A 40 13.82 -14.34 -0.46
CA SER A 40 13.49 -13.50 -1.60
C SER A 40 11.98 -13.28 -1.72
N ALA A 41 11.17 -14.31 -1.48
CA ALA A 41 9.72 -14.19 -1.52
C ALA A 41 9.20 -13.24 -0.44
N ARG A 42 9.73 -13.31 0.79
CA ARG A 42 9.37 -12.36 1.87
C ARG A 42 9.68 -10.91 1.48
N VAL A 43 10.85 -10.65 0.90
CA VAL A 43 11.20 -9.29 0.40
C VAL A 43 10.22 -8.81 -0.65
N LYS A 44 9.95 -9.65 -1.65
CA LYS A 44 9.02 -9.34 -2.74
C LYS A 44 7.62 -9.04 -2.19
N THR A 45 7.16 -9.81 -1.21
CA THR A 45 5.88 -9.59 -0.53
C THR A 45 5.88 -8.26 0.22
N MET A 46 6.91 -7.95 1.01
CA MET A 46 7.02 -6.67 1.72
C MET A 46 7.03 -5.47 0.77
N GLN A 47 7.77 -5.56 -0.33
CA GLN A 47 7.80 -4.53 -1.37
C GLN A 47 6.42 -4.35 -2.01
N ALA A 48 5.78 -5.44 -2.43
CA ALA A 48 4.47 -5.40 -3.05
C ALA A 48 3.37 -4.89 -2.09
N LEU A 49 3.44 -5.24 -0.81
CA LEU A 49 2.56 -4.69 0.23
C LEU A 49 2.77 -3.18 0.36
N SER A 50 4.00 -2.70 0.36
CA SER A 50 4.30 -1.26 0.47
C SER A 50 3.86 -0.42 -0.73
N ASP A 51 3.76 -1.04 -1.90
CA ASP A 51 3.25 -0.40 -3.10
C ASP A 51 1.76 -0.05 -2.97
N ILE A 52 0.98 -0.76 -2.13
CA ILE A 52 -0.46 -0.52 -1.99
C ILE A 52 -0.73 0.91 -1.49
N PRO A 53 -0.27 1.33 -0.28
CA PRO A 53 -0.48 2.71 0.19
C PRO A 53 0.06 3.76 -0.77
N ALA A 54 1.25 3.52 -1.34
CA ALA A 54 1.90 4.48 -2.24
C ALA A 54 1.04 4.77 -3.48
N ASN A 55 0.45 3.73 -4.08
CA ASN A 55 -0.35 3.85 -5.28
C ASN A 55 -1.82 4.18 -5.02
N ALA A 56 -2.34 3.92 -3.82
CA ALA A 56 -3.68 4.31 -3.40
C ALA A 56 -3.84 5.83 -3.19
N ASN A 57 -2.74 6.55 -2.95
CA ASN A 57 -2.76 8.00 -2.70
C ASN A 57 -3.33 8.82 -3.87
N ALA A 58 -3.01 8.45 -5.11
CA ALA A 58 -3.50 9.18 -6.29
C ALA A 58 -5.02 9.03 -6.47
N ASP A 59 -5.53 7.82 -6.25
CA ASP A 59 -6.97 7.53 -6.25
C ASP A 59 -7.68 8.28 -5.13
N ARG A 60 -7.18 8.17 -3.89
CA ARG A 60 -7.69 8.90 -2.72
C ARG A 60 -7.75 10.40 -2.98
N GLY A 61 -6.63 11.01 -3.39
CA GLY A 61 -6.53 12.46 -3.57
C GLY A 61 -7.50 12.99 -4.61
N LEU A 62 -7.62 12.31 -5.75
CA LEU A 62 -8.56 12.71 -6.80
C LEU A 62 -10.01 12.54 -6.33
N ILE A 63 -10.38 11.40 -5.73
CA ILE A 63 -11.77 11.16 -5.34
C ILE A 63 -12.20 12.12 -4.23
N THR A 64 -11.34 12.44 -3.25
CA THR A 64 -11.65 13.41 -2.20
C THR A 64 -11.81 14.82 -2.76
N LEU A 65 -10.98 15.22 -3.73
CA LEU A 65 -11.12 16.51 -4.41
C LEU A 65 -12.49 16.64 -5.10
N LEU A 66 -12.93 15.58 -5.79
CA LEU A 66 -14.21 15.57 -6.48
C LEU A 66 -15.40 15.54 -5.52
N LEU A 67 -15.28 14.81 -4.42
CA LEU A 67 -16.29 14.77 -3.36
C LEU A 67 -16.45 16.14 -2.68
N ASP A 68 -15.35 16.87 -2.47
CA ASP A 68 -15.39 18.18 -1.81
C ASP A 68 -15.69 19.36 -2.77
N SER A 69 -15.57 19.16 -4.08
CA SER A 69 -15.77 20.22 -5.07
C SER A 69 -17.21 20.75 -5.09
N GLU A 70 -17.35 22.08 -5.04
CA GLU A 70 -18.63 22.80 -5.23
C GLU A 70 -18.95 22.99 -6.73
N ASN A 71 -17.94 22.90 -7.60
CA ASN A 71 -18.06 23.16 -9.03
C ASN A 71 -18.49 21.91 -9.82
N ALA A 72 -19.66 21.98 -10.45
CA ALA A 72 -20.18 20.88 -11.28
C ALA A 72 -19.30 20.54 -12.50
N ALA A 73 -18.55 21.51 -13.04
CA ALA A 73 -17.65 21.30 -14.17
C ALA A 73 -16.35 20.56 -13.78
N GLU A 74 -15.92 20.63 -12.52
CA GLU A 74 -14.80 19.83 -12.02
C GLU A 74 -15.21 18.37 -11.83
N ARG A 75 -16.49 18.13 -11.52
CA ARG A 75 -17.07 16.78 -11.42
C ARG A 75 -17.20 16.07 -12.76
N SER A 76 -17.02 16.72 -13.91
CA SER A 76 -17.09 16.05 -15.22
C SER A 76 -15.82 15.28 -15.61
N ARG A 77 -14.83 15.17 -14.71
CA ARG A 77 -13.57 14.44 -14.90
C ARG A 77 -13.67 12.95 -14.55
N GLU A 78 -14.77 12.30 -14.88
CA GLU A 78 -15.00 10.88 -14.59
C GLU A 78 -13.94 9.96 -15.22
N ALA A 79 -13.46 10.32 -16.42
CA ALA A 79 -12.36 9.60 -17.09
C ALA A 79 -11.04 9.63 -16.29
N ASP A 80 -10.82 10.66 -15.48
CA ASP A 80 -9.62 10.78 -14.65
C ASP A 80 -9.68 9.84 -13.43
N VAL A 81 -10.89 9.53 -12.94
CA VAL A 81 -11.12 8.61 -11.80
C VAL A 81 -10.76 7.17 -12.18
N ALA A 82 -11.19 6.71 -13.36
CA ALA A 82 -10.82 5.38 -13.82
C ALA A 82 -9.29 5.24 -13.96
N LYS A 83 -8.63 6.28 -14.48
CA LYS A 83 -7.17 6.32 -14.63
C LYS A 83 -6.44 6.37 -13.28
N SER A 84 -6.94 7.13 -12.30
CA SER A 84 -6.32 7.23 -10.98
C SER A 84 -6.37 5.93 -10.19
N ARG A 85 -7.33 5.04 -10.48
CA ARG A 85 -7.50 3.74 -9.81
C ARG A 85 -6.50 2.67 -10.22
N GLN A 86 -6.05 2.71 -11.47
CA GLN A 86 -5.22 1.65 -12.08
C GLN A 86 -3.95 1.33 -11.28
N PRO A 87 -3.17 2.31 -10.79
CA PRO A 87 -1.94 2.00 -10.05
C PRO A 87 -2.21 1.20 -8.77
N ALA A 88 -3.27 1.56 -8.03
CA ALA A 88 -3.66 0.86 -6.80
C ALA A 88 -4.14 -0.57 -7.11
N ASP A 89 -4.89 -0.75 -8.19
CA ASP A 89 -5.37 -2.09 -8.62
C ASP A 89 -4.20 -3.00 -8.96
N VAL A 90 -3.23 -2.49 -9.72
CA VAL A 90 -1.99 -3.21 -10.05
C VAL A 90 -1.20 -3.55 -8.77
N ALA A 91 -1.12 -2.63 -7.81
CA ALA A 91 -0.44 -2.88 -6.54
C ALA A 91 -1.12 -4.01 -5.74
N PHE A 92 -2.45 -4.01 -5.64
CA PHE A 92 -3.19 -5.10 -5.00
C PHE A 92 -2.96 -6.44 -5.69
N THR A 93 -3.00 -6.50 -7.02
CA THR A 93 -2.73 -7.72 -7.77
C THR A 93 -1.32 -8.25 -7.48
N LYS A 94 -0.30 -7.39 -7.57
CA LYS A 94 1.09 -7.77 -7.27
C LYS A 94 1.26 -8.27 -5.84
N ALA A 95 0.61 -7.64 -4.88
CA ALA A 95 0.68 -8.04 -3.48
C ALA A 95 0.00 -9.39 -3.23
N LEU A 96 -1.14 -9.65 -3.89
CA LEU A 96 -1.80 -10.96 -3.84
C LEU A 96 -0.93 -12.05 -4.43
N ASP A 97 -0.33 -11.81 -5.60
CA ASP A 97 0.55 -12.76 -6.27
C ASP A 97 1.79 -13.06 -5.41
N ALA A 98 2.45 -12.03 -4.88
CA ALA A 98 3.62 -12.19 -4.01
C ALA A 98 3.27 -12.94 -2.71
N ALA A 99 2.14 -12.59 -2.07
CA ALA A 99 1.70 -13.29 -0.87
C ALA A 99 1.32 -14.75 -1.12
N ALA A 100 0.74 -15.06 -2.28
CA ALA A 100 0.44 -16.43 -2.68
C ALA A 100 1.72 -17.25 -2.96
N GLU A 101 2.70 -16.66 -3.65
CA GLU A 101 4.02 -17.28 -3.84
C GLU A 101 4.71 -17.57 -2.51
N LEU A 102 4.68 -16.61 -1.57
CA LEU A 102 5.23 -16.80 -0.23
C LEU A 102 4.52 -17.92 0.52
N ALA A 103 3.19 -17.94 0.51
CA ALA A 103 2.40 -19.00 1.17
C ALA A 103 2.65 -20.39 0.56
N ALA A 104 2.98 -20.47 -0.72
CA ALA A 104 3.36 -21.73 -1.38
C ALA A 104 4.72 -22.26 -0.89
N LEU A 105 5.63 -21.38 -0.49
CA LEU A 105 6.94 -21.73 0.07
C LEU A 105 6.88 -21.98 1.59
N GLU A 106 6.07 -21.21 2.31
CA GLU A 106 5.89 -21.28 3.76
C GLU A 106 4.39 -21.10 4.10
N PRO A 107 3.61 -22.19 4.25
CA PRO A 107 2.16 -22.12 4.50
C PRO A 107 1.75 -21.32 5.73
N ALA A 108 2.67 -21.13 6.69
CA ALA A 108 2.45 -20.26 7.86
C ALA A 108 2.21 -18.79 7.46
N ASN A 109 2.66 -18.36 6.28
CA ASN A 109 2.47 -17.00 5.75
C ASN A 109 1.15 -16.82 4.97
N ALA A 110 0.25 -17.81 4.95
CA ALA A 110 -1.03 -17.70 4.25
C ALA A 110 -1.87 -16.47 4.68
N ALA A 111 -1.70 -16.02 5.92
CA ALA A 111 -2.39 -14.84 6.46
C ALA A 111 -2.10 -13.55 5.67
N ALA A 112 -0.92 -13.41 5.06
CA ALA A 112 -0.57 -12.23 4.26
C ALA A 112 -1.53 -12.05 3.08
N ALA A 113 -1.85 -13.13 2.37
CA ALA A 113 -2.75 -13.09 1.23
C ALA A 113 -4.18 -12.71 1.66
N ASP A 114 -4.64 -13.21 2.81
CA ASP A 114 -5.98 -12.91 3.31
C ASP A 114 -6.11 -11.46 3.79
N ILE A 115 -5.04 -10.90 4.37
CA ILE A 115 -4.97 -9.48 4.69
C ILE A 115 -5.10 -8.64 3.42
N VAL A 116 -4.32 -8.95 2.37
CA VAL A 116 -4.40 -8.20 1.10
C VAL A 116 -5.79 -8.30 0.48
N LYS A 117 -6.39 -9.49 0.42
CA LYS A 117 -7.76 -9.67 -0.10
C LYS A 117 -8.76 -8.83 0.68
N LYS A 118 -8.68 -8.83 2.00
CA LYS A 118 -9.56 -8.04 2.85
C LYS A 118 -9.38 -6.54 2.61
N SER A 119 -8.13 -6.06 2.59
CA SER A 119 -7.83 -4.65 2.30
C SER A 119 -8.33 -4.24 0.92
N GLN A 120 -8.18 -5.09 -0.09
CA GLN A 120 -8.71 -4.84 -1.44
C GLN A 120 -10.24 -4.78 -1.44
N ALA A 121 -10.92 -5.70 -0.76
CA ALA A 121 -12.38 -5.72 -0.68
C ALA A 121 -12.92 -4.45 0.01
N ASP A 122 -12.33 -4.05 1.14
CA ASP A 122 -12.70 -2.83 1.86
C ASP A 122 -12.46 -1.58 0.98
N TRP A 123 -11.36 -1.55 0.21
CA TRP A 123 -11.04 -0.48 -0.73
C TRP A 123 -12.05 -0.38 -1.89
N LEU A 124 -12.42 -1.51 -2.48
CA LEU A 124 -13.42 -1.57 -3.54
C LEU A 124 -14.81 -1.18 -3.04
N GLN A 125 -15.15 -1.55 -1.80
CA GLN A 125 -16.40 -1.13 -1.16
C GLN A 125 -16.45 0.39 -0.97
N MET A 126 -15.36 1.00 -0.52
CA MET A 126 -15.23 2.46 -0.40
C MET A 126 -15.42 3.15 -1.77
N ARG A 127 -14.74 2.66 -2.82
CA ARG A 127 -14.92 3.19 -4.19
C ARG A 127 -16.36 3.13 -4.65
N ALA A 128 -17.02 1.99 -4.46
CA ALA A 128 -18.42 1.81 -4.84
C ALA A 128 -19.36 2.75 -4.07
N ALA A 129 -19.06 3.07 -2.81
CA ALA A 129 -19.80 4.07 -2.03
C ALA A 129 -19.58 5.49 -2.61
N ASN A 130 -18.34 5.84 -2.92
CA ASN A 130 -17.99 7.13 -3.50
C ASN A 130 -18.62 7.36 -4.88
N ASP A 131 -18.62 6.35 -5.75
CA ASP A 131 -19.18 6.42 -7.10
C ASP A 131 -20.68 6.76 -7.10
N ARG A 132 -21.41 6.33 -6.06
CA ARG A 132 -22.84 6.65 -5.90
C ARG A 132 -23.09 8.11 -5.53
N LEU A 133 -22.10 8.78 -4.94
CA LEU A 133 -22.26 10.11 -4.33
C LEU A 133 -21.60 11.20 -5.16
N VAL A 134 -20.44 10.94 -5.74
CA VAL A 134 -19.53 11.96 -6.27
C VAL A 134 -20.16 12.86 -7.33
N PHE A 135 -21.07 12.35 -8.17
CA PHE A 135 -21.66 13.10 -9.28
C PHE A 135 -23.06 13.67 -9.01
N SER A 136 -23.79 13.14 -8.03
CA SER A 136 -25.24 13.37 -7.90
C SER A 136 -25.68 13.80 -6.50
N ALA A 137 -24.87 13.54 -5.46
CA ALA A 137 -25.27 13.81 -4.09
C ALA A 137 -25.05 15.28 -3.67
N PRO A 138 -25.87 15.79 -2.73
CA PRO A 138 -25.65 17.09 -2.10
C PRO A 138 -24.24 17.20 -1.51
N LEU A 139 -23.69 18.41 -1.52
CA LEU A 139 -22.33 18.70 -1.06
C LEU A 139 -22.04 18.17 0.36
N GLU A 140 -22.99 18.28 1.27
CA GLU A 140 -22.82 17.76 2.65
C GLU A 140 -22.64 16.24 2.70
N GLN A 141 -23.41 15.49 1.91
CA GLN A 141 -23.26 14.03 1.83
C GLN A 141 -21.92 13.64 1.19
N ARG A 142 -21.48 14.39 0.17
CA ARG A 142 -20.18 14.15 -0.47
C ARG A 142 -19.01 14.48 0.47
N ARG A 143 -19.10 15.57 1.24
CA ARG A 143 -18.11 15.92 2.29
C ARG A 143 -18.00 14.83 3.34
N LYS A 144 -19.13 14.25 3.76
CA LYS A 144 -19.11 13.08 4.64
C LYS A 144 -18.40 11.89 4.00
N ALA A 145 -18.70 11.58 2.73
CA ALA A 145 -18.01 10.50 2.02
C ALA A 145 -16.50 10.77 1.80
N SER A 146 -16.10 12.03 1.65
CA SER A 146 -14.70 12.44 1.64
C SER A 146 -14.02 12.04 2.96
N GLN A 147 -14.63 12.38 4.11
CA GLN A 147 -14.13 11.98 5.44
C GLN A 147 -14.07 10.45 5.61
N ASP A 148 -15.13 9.75 5.21
CA ASP A 148 -15.19 8.29 5.29
C ASP A 148 -14.09 7.63 4.40
N THR A 149 -13.75 8.26 3.26
CA THR A 149 -12.63 7.85 2.38
C THR A 149 -11.27 8.00 3.04
N PHE A 150 -11.03 9.12 3.75
CA PHE A 150 -9.78 9.30 4.51
C PHE A 150 -9.63 8.24 5.60
N ALA A 151 -10.68 7.99 6.38
CA ALA A 151 -10.68 6.99 7.44
C ALA A 151 -10.45 5.57 6.90
N ALA A 152 -11.13 5.20 5.81
CA ALA A 152 -10.93 3.91 5.16
C ALA A 152 -9.50 3.72 4.64
N SER A 153 -8.93 4.77 4.00
CA SER A 153 -7.55 4.73 3.53
C SER A 153 -6.54 4.62 4.67
N ALA A 154 -6.75 5.32 5.78
CA ALA A 154 -5.87 5.25 6.95
C ALA A 154 -5.90 3.84 7.57
N ASN A 155 -7.10 3.25 7.72
CA ASN A 155 -7.25 1.89 8.23
C ASN A 155 -6.61 0.84 7.30
N MET A 156 -6.76 1.01 5.98
CA MET A 156 -6.08 0.17 5.00
C MET A 156 -4.57 0.25 5.15
N ASN A 157 -3.99 1.47 5.21
CA ASN A 157 -2.56 1.66 5.37
C ASN A 157 -2.04 0.99 6.64
N LYS A 158 -2.74 1.17 7.77
CA LYS A 158 -2.43 0.50 9.04
C LYS A 158 -2.41 -1.02 8.89
N THR A 159 -3.45 -1.58 8.28
CA THR A 159 -3.59 -3.03 8.11
C THR A 159 -2.46 -3.61 7.25
N VAL A 160 -2.11 -2.93 6.17
CA VAL A 160 -1.00 -3.32 5.28
C VAL A 160 0.35 -3.20 5.99
N LEU A 161 0.55 -2.14 6.78
CA LEU A 161 1.73 -1.95 7.61
C LEU A 161 1.90 -3.07 8.65
N ASP A 162 0.82 -3.39 9.38
CA ASP A 162 0.81 -4.47 10.34
C ASP A 162 1.11 -5.83 9.65
N ALA A 163 0.83 -5.99 8.35
CA ALA A 163 1.22 -7.17 7.58
C ALA A 163 2.73 -7.17 7.23
N ILE A 164 3.27 -6.02 6.82
CA ILE A 164 4.71 -5.86 6.56
C ILE A 164 5.52 -6.17 7.83
N ASP A 165 5.08 -5.67 8.99
CA ASP A 165 5.75 -5.90 10.27
C ASP A 165 5.79 -7.39 10.64
N ARG A 166 4.73 -8.15 10.34
CA ARG A 166 4.71 -9.61 10.52
C ARG A 166 5.69 -10.33 9.60
N GLU A 167 5.82 -9.89 8.36
CA GLU A 167 6.74 -10.51 7.40
C GLU A 167 8.22 -10.24 7.71
N MET A 168 8.51 -9.12 8.35
CA MET A 168 9.82 -8.81 8.92
C MET A 168 10.20 -9.71 10.10
N GLU A 169 9.23 -10.36 10.76
CA GLU A 169 9.51 -11.23 11.89
C GLU A 169 10.21 -12.51 11.42
N ILE A 170 11.49 -12.65 11.77
CA ILE A 170 12.36 -13.78 11.37
C ILE A 170 12.19 -14.91 12.39
N PRO A 171 11.78 -16.13 11.97
CA PRO A 171 11.83 -17.30 12.85
C PRO A 171 13.26 -17.52 13.36
N ALA A 172 13.42 -17.89 14.63
CA ALA A 172 14.75 -18.07 15.26
C ALA A 172 15.64 -19.12 14.56
N GLU A 173 15.07 -19.94 13.68
CA GLU A 173 15.66 -21.16 13.09
C GLU A 173 16.35 -20.95 11.72
N VAL A 174 16.85 -19.74 11.45
CA VAL A 174 17.56 -19.41 10.19
C VAL A 174 19.07 -19.42 10.43
N ASP A 175 19.80 -20.23 9.67
CA ASP A 175 21.27 -20.31 9.67
C ASP A 175 21.95 -18.95 9.56
N GLY A 176 23.10 -18.80 10.22
CA GLY A 176 23.87 -17.55 10.29
C GLY A 176 24.21 -16.94 8.92
N GLU A 177 24.52 -17.75 7.91
CA GLU A 177 24.81 -17.28 6.54
C GLU A 177 23.59 -16.63 5.87
N VAL A 178 22.40 -17.19 6.07
CA VAL A 178 21.14 -16.65 5.52
C VAL A 178 20.71 -15.41 6.31
N ARG A 179 20.95 -15.38 7.63
CA ARG A 179 20.80 -14.16 8.45
C ARG A 179 21.75 -13.05 8.00
N GLN A 180 22.98 -13.36 7.63
CA GLN A 180 23.97 -12.36 7.20
C GLN A 180 23.61 -11.78 5.81
N ILE A 181 23.23 -12.63 4.85
CA ILE A 181 22.82 -12.18 3.50
C ILE A 181 21.47 -11.45 3.52
N ARG A 182 20.55 -11.83 4.42
CA ARG A 182 19.28 -11.12 4.66
C ARG A 182 19.49 -9.83 5.47
N GLY A 183 20.33 -9.85 6.49
CA GLY A 183 20.47 -8.79 7.49
C GLY A 183 21.02 -7.46 6.96
N GLU A 184 21.75 -7.46 5.84
CA GLU A 184 22.19 -6.19 5.25
C GLU A 184 21.20 -5.71 4.18
N ASN A 185 20.98 -6.47 3.11
CA ASN A 185 20.22 -5.98 1.96
C ASN A 185 18.70 -6.04 2.14
N VAL A 186 18.18 -7.08 2.80
CA VAL A 186 16.74 -7.24 3.01
C VAL A 186 16.27 -6.40 4.18
N GLU A 187 17.07 -6.32 5.25
CA GLU A 187 16.77 -5.46 6.39
C GLU A 187 16.85 -3.98 6.01
N GLU A 188 17.83 -3.56 5.21
CA GLU A 188 17.90 -2.18 4.70
C GLU A 188 16.74 -1.86 3.75
N ALA A 189 16.39 -2.77 2.84
CA ALA A 189 15.25 -2.60 1.95
C ALA A 189 13.91 -2.59 2.71
N ALA A 190 13.71 -3.50 3.66
CA ALA A 190 12.52 -3.56 4.51
C ALA A 190 12.44 -2.34 5.44
N ALA A 191 13.56 -1.92 6.05
CA ALA A 191 13.64 -0.71 6.86
C ALA A 191 13.40 0.55 6.01
N GLY A 192 13.88 0.57 4.76
CA GLY A 192 13.58 1.59 3.77
C GLY A 192 12.09 1.64 3.45
N THR A 193 11.48 0.49 3.18
CA THR A 193 10.04 0.33 2.98
C THR A 193 9.23 0.80 4.19
N VAL A 194 9.64 0.44 5.41
CA VAL A 194 8.99 0.88 6.66
C VAL A 194 9.15 2.37 6.87
N LYS A 195 10.32 2.96 6.57
CA LYS A 195 10.54 4.42 6.63
C LYS A 195 9.67 5.14 5.61
N VAL A 196 9.62 4.65 4.37
CA VAL A 196 8.74 5.21 3.33
C VAL A 196 7.28 5.10 3.76
N SER A 197 6.87 3.98 4.36
CA SER A 197 5.50 3.81 4.82
C SER A 197 5.13 4.69 6.03
N ARG A 198 6.07 4.91 6.95
CA ARG A 198 5.92 5.92 8.02
C ARG A 198 5.81 7.33 7.44
N ASN A 199 6.70 7.68 6.50
CA ASN A 199 6.63 8.96 5.80
C ASN A 199 5.29 9.12 5.05
N ILE A 200 4.73 8.05 4.49
CA ILE A 200 3.40 8.06 3.85
C ILE A 200 2.31 8.35 4.90
N THR A 201 2.42 7.79 6.10
CA THR A 201 1.49 8.08 7.21
C THR A 201 1.57 9.55 7.62
N ASP A 202 2.77 10.08 7.83
CA ASP A 202 3.01 11.48 8.21
C ASP A 202 2.53 12.45 7.13
N VAL A 203 2.82 12.15 5.86
CA VAL A 203 2.33 12.95 4.72
C VAL A 203 0.81 12.89 4.62
N ASN A 204 0.19 11.77 4.99
CA ASN A 204 -1.26 11.64 4.98
C ASN A 204 -1.90 12.42 6.13
N GLU A 205 -1.32 12.41 7.33
CA GLU A 205 -1.75 13.24 8.46
C GLU A 205 -1.58 14.75 8.15
N ALA A 206 -0.47 15.12 7.52
CA ALA A 206 -0.26 16.49 7.05
C ALA A 206 -1.29 16.89 5.96
N ALA A 207 -1.63 15.97 5.05
CA ALA A 207 -2.67 16.19 4.05
C ALA A 207 -4.07 16.30 4.68
N GLU A 208 -4.36 15.52 5.72
CA GLU A 208 -5.60 15.62 6.51
C GLU A 208 -5.70 16.98 7.20
N LEU A 209 -4.64 17.41 7.89
CA LEU A 209 -4.55 18.72 8.51
C LEU A 209 -4.74 19.85 7.48
N THR A 210 -4.13 19.72 6.31
CA THR A 210 -4.30 20.67 5.20
C THR A 210 -5.75 20.69 4.71
N GLY A 211 -6.41 19.53 4.62
CA GLY A 211 -7.83 19.43 4.28
C GLY A 211 -8.74 20.08 5.33
N HIS A 212 -8.45 19.92 6.62
CA HIS A 212 -9.14 20.63 7.70
C HIS A 212 -8.97 22.14 7.58
N ILE A 213 -7.74 22.62 7.41
CA ILE A 213 -7.44 24.04 7.25
C ILE A 213 -8.14 24.59 6.00
N ALA A 214 -8.14 23.85 4.88
CA ALA A 214 -8.84 24.26 3.67
C ALA A 214 -10.35 24.42 3.90
N ARG A 215 -10.98 23.54 4.68
CA ARG A 215 -12.39 23.68 5.09
C ARG A 215 -12.62 24.90 5.95
N ASP A 216 -11.74 25.16 6.92
CA ASP A 216 -11.83 26.34 7.78
C ASP A 216 -11.72 27.63 6.96
N VAL A 217 -10.81 27.65 5.99
CA VAL A 217 -10.65 28.76 5.04
C VAL A 217 -11.88 28.96 4.16
N VAL A 218 -12.47 27.88 3.62
CA VAL A 218 -13.71 27.95 2.83
C VAL A 218 -14.88 28.46 3.70
N SER A 219 -15.01 27.94 4.91
CA SER A 219 -16.04 28.37 5.87
C SER A 219 -15.92 29.85 6.20
N ALA A 220 -14.70 30.32 6.49
CA ALA A 220 -14.40 31.73 6.71
C ALA A 220 -14.71 32.58 5.47
N SER A 221 -14.36 32.09 4.27
CA SER A 221 -14.61 32.79 3.00
C SER A 221 -16.11 32.96 2.73
N ASN A 222 -16.91 31.92 2.99
CA ASN A 222 -18.37 31.97 2.89
C ASN A 222 -18.97 32.95 3.90
N GLY A 223 -18.44 32.97 5.14
CA GLY A 223 -18.82 33.95 6.16
C GLY A 223 -18.54 35.39 5.71
N ILE A 224 -17.35 35.66 5.17
CA ILE A 224 -16.98 36.97 4.62
C ILE A 224 -17.89 37.36 3.46
N SER A 225 -18.18 36.43 2.54
CA SER A 225 -19.05 36.67 1.39
C SER A 225 -20.47 37.06 1.83
N SER A 226 -21.01 36.38 2.83
CA SER A 226 -22.31 36.72 3.42
C SER A 226 -22.30 38.10 4.09
N GLN A 227 -21.24 38.45 4.82
CA GLN A 227 -21.11 39.78 5.44
C GLN A 227 -20.97 40.90 4.40
N ALA A 228 -20.30 40.63 3.27
CA ALA A 228 -20.17 41.57 2.17
C ALA A 228 -21.51 41.88 1.51
N GLU A 229 -22.35 40.87 1.27
CA GLU A 229 -23.72 41.07 0.73
C GLU A 229 -24.61 41.83 1.73
N GLU A 230 -24.50 41.54 3.04
CA GLU A 230 -25.24 42.30 4.06
C GLU A 230 -24.82 43.78 4.08
N LEU A 231 -23.51 44.04 4.04
CA LEU A 231 -22.98 45.41 4.01
C LEU A 231 -23.43 46.15 2.75
N LYS A 232 -23.38 45.51 1.59
CA LYS A 232 -23.89 46.07 0.33
C LYS A 232 -25.36 46.44 0.44
N GLY A 233 -26.21 45.56 0.99
CA GLY A 233 -27.64 45.86 1.21
C GLY A 233 -27.87 47.04 2.15
N LYS A 234 -27.07 47.16 3.21
CA LYS A 234 -27.09 48.33 4.13
C LYS A 234 -26.69 49.62 3.40
N VAL A 235 -25.64 49.59 2.59
CA VAL A 235 -25.17 50.74 1.79
C VAL A 235 -26.21 51.16 0.75
N GLU A 236 -26.78 50.23 0.00
CA GLU A 236 -27.84 50.50 -0.98
C GLU A 236 -29.08 51.13 -0.32
N SER A 237 -29.42 50.67 0.90
CA SER A 237 -30.51 51.24 1.69
C SER A 237 -30.20 52.65 2.19
N PHE A 238 -28.96 52.89 2.62
CA PHE A 238 -28.50 54.21 3.02
C PHE A 238 -28.55 55.21 1.86
N VAL A 239 -28.01 54.85 0.69
CA VAL A 239 -28.01 55.69 -0.51
C VAL A 239 -29.44 56.03 -0.95
N ARG A 240 -30.36 55.06 -0.90
CA ARG A 240 -31.79 55.31 -1.21
C ARG A 240 -32.42 56.32 -0.25
N ARG A 241 -32.16 56.21 1.06
CA ARG A 241 -32.67 57.17 2.06
C ARG A 241 -32.12 58.58 1.83
N VAL A 242 -30.83 58.71 1.55
CA VAL A 242 -30.19 60.02 1.27
C VAL A 242 -30.73 60.66 -0.01
N ARG A 243 -31.08 59.88 -1.04
CA ARG A 243 -31.69 60.40 -2.28
C ARG A 243 -33.17 60.77 -2.15
N ALA A 244 -33.87 60.26 -1.14
CA ALA A 244 -35.30 60.47 -0.94
C ALA A 244 -35.63 61.62 0.03
N GLY A 245 -34.63 62.12 0.77
CA GLY A 245 -34.69 63.36 1.54
C GLY A 245 -34.06 64.52 0.77
#